data_AF-A0A385F1G0-F1
#
_entry.id   AF-A0A385F1G0-F1
#
_cell.length_a   1.000
_cell.length_b   1.000
_cell.length_c   1.000
_cell.angle_alpha   90.00
_cell.angle_beta   90.00
_cell.angle_gamma   90.00
#
_symmetry.space_group_name_H-M   'P 1'
#
loop_
_entity.id
_entity.type
_entity.pdbx_description
1 polymer ?
#
loop_
_entity_poly.entity_id
_entity_poly.type
_entity_poly.pdbx_seq_one_letter_code
_entity_poly.pdbx_strand_id
1 'polypeptide(L)'
;MEIDQDTPRMTPEELRQAGEILYGTHWQSELARAIDVDPRRVRQWITRERPIPAGIRNEIILLLKEKSRKSVEYADYLDQQF
;
A
#
# COMPACT_ATOMS: atom_id res chain seq x y z
N MET A 1 -10.14 -12.49 -15.61
CA MET A 1 -10.19 -11.38 -14.64
C MET A 1 -10.52 -10.14 -15.43
N GLU A 2 -11.78 -9.74 -15.39
CA GLU A 2 -12.28 -8.55 -16.09
C GLU A 2 -11.56 -7.35 -15.48
N ILE A 3 -10.80 -6.62 -16.29
CA ILE A 3 -10.14 -5.40 -15.81
C ILE A 3 -11.24 -4.36 -15.72
N ASP A 4 -11.83 -4.26 -14.53
CA ASP A 4 -12.87 -3.30 -14.21
C ASP A 4 -12.34 -1.89 -14.47
N GLN A 5 -12.76 -1.30 -15.60
CA GLN A 5 -12.24 -0.03 -16.10
C GLN A 5 -12.64 1.16 -15.22
N ASP A 6 -13.51 0.94 -14.23
CA ASP A 6 -14.05 1.95 -13.33
C ASP A 6 -13.30 2.06 -11.99
N THR A 7 -12.26 1.25 -11.74
CA THR A 7 -11.48 1.42 -10.49
C THR A 7 -10.70 2.75 -10.54
N PRO A 8 -10.99 3.71 -9.64
CA PRO A 8 -10.31 4.99 -9.65
C PRO A 8 -8.81 4.79 -9.40
N ARG A 9 -7.97 5.52 -10.13
CA ARG A 9 -6.52 5.50 -9.89
C ARG A 9 -6.21 6.29 -8.63
N MET A 10 -5.24 5.80 -7.86
CA MET A 10 -4.67 6.58 -6.76
C MET A 10 -3.84 7.74 -7.31
N THR A 11 -3.77 8.80 -6.52
CA THR A 11 -2.81 9.89 -6.66
C THR A 11 -1.47 9.51 -6.03
N PRO A 12 -0.37 10.18 -6.42
CA PRO A 12 0.93 10.03 -5.76
C PRO A 12 0.90 10.32 -4.25
N GLU A 13 0.04 11.24 -3.83
CA GLU A 13 -0.11 11.65 -2.44
C GLU A 13 -0.73 10.53 -1.61
N GLU A 14 -1.84 9.97 -2.09
CA GLU A 14 -2.49 8.82 -1.45
C GLU A 14 -1.56 7.61 -1.39
N LEU A 15 -0.76 7.37 -2.44
CA LEU A 15 0.22 6.28 -2.46
C LEU A 15 1.32 6.49 -1.42
N ARG A 16 1.83 7.72 -1.28
CA ARG A 16 2.85 8.05 -0.28
C ARG A 16 2.30 7.85 1.13
N GLN A 17 1.13 8.41 1.42
CA GLN A 17 0.50 8.28 2.73
C GLN A 17 0.24 6.80 3.08
N ALA A 18 -0.29 6.02 2.15
CA ALA A 18 -0.49 4.59 2.36
C ALA A 18 0.84 3.85 2.59
N GLY A 19 1.86 4.15 1.80
CA GLY A 19 3.20 3.58 1.96
C GLY A 19 3.80 3.86 3.33
N GLU A 20 3.77 5.12 3.78
CA GLU A 20 4.27 5.53 5.09
C GLU A 20 3.50 4.85 6.23
N ILE A 21 2.16 4.77 6.12
CA ILE A 21 1.34 4.02 7.06
C ILE A 21 1.75 2.55 7.09
N LEU A 22 2.04 1.92 5.95
CA LEU A 22 2.37 0.49 5.88
C LEU A 22 3.78 0.18 6.38
N TYR A 23 4.78 0.98 6.01
CA TYR A 23 6.19 0.60 6.08
C TYR A 23 7.12 1.69 6.67
N GLY A 24 6.58 2.86 7.03
CA GLY A 24 7.36 3.94 7.62
C GLY A 24 8.35 4.60 6.66
N THR A 25 9.55 4.92 7.13
CA THR A 25 10.54 5.74 6.40
C THR A 25 11.05 5.10 5.12
N HIS A 26 11.09 3.78 5.02
CA HIS A 26 11.59 3.04 3.87
C HIS A 26 10.48 2.54 2.94
N TRP A 27 9.33 3.22 2.94
CA TRP A 27 8.12 2.70 2.33
C TRP A 27 8.23 2.40 0.83
N GLN A 28 9.00 3.16 0.05
CA GLN A 28 9.06 2.94 -1.40
C GLN A 28 9.61 1.57 -1.76
N SER A 29 10.69 1.13 -1.10
CA SER A 29 11.30 -0.17 -1.35
C SER A 29 10.48 -1.31 -0.76
N GLU A 30 9.93 -1.14 0.44
CA GLU A 30 9.10 -2.16 1.08
C GLU A 30 7.78 -2.36 0.32
N LEU A 31 7.14 -1.27 -0.08
CA LEU A 31 5.92 -1.32 -0.87
C LEU A 31 6.18 -2.01 -2.21
N ALA A 32 7.24 -1.62 -2.92
CA ALA A 32 7.58 -2.24 -4.20
C ALA A 32 7.71 -3.77 -4.10
N ARG A 33 8.31 -4.28 -3.02
CA ARG A 33 8.39 -5.72 -2.76
C ARG A 33 7.03 -6.32 -2.45
N ALA A 34 6.19 -5.63 -1.69
CA ALA A 34 4.88 -6.13 -1.27
C ALA A 34 3.88 -6.28 -2.43
N ILE A 35 3.96 -5.40 -3.44
CA ILE A 35 3.12 -5.43 -4.64
C ILE A 35 3.85 -5.98 -5.88
N ASP A 36 5.00 -6.64 -5.68
CA ASP A 36 5.81 -7.28 -6.73
C ASP A 36 6.09 -6.38 -7.96
N VAL A 37 6.57 -5.16 -7.70
CA VAL A 37 7.02 -4.24 -8.75
C VAL A 37 8.46 -3.79 -8.52
N ASP A 38 9.11 -3.36 -9.59
CA ASP A 38 10.41 -2.70 -9.51
C ASP A 38 10.30 -1.40 -8.65
N PRO A 39 11.17 -1.17 -7.65
CA PRO A 39 11.17 0.06 -6.85
C PRO A 39 11.25 1.35 -7.67
N ARG A 40 11.88 1.32 -8.85
CA ARG A 40 11.89 2.44 -9.80
C ARG A 40 10.49 2.78 -10.29
N ARG A 41 9.59 1.79 -10.43
CA ARG A 41 8.20 2.03 -10.84
C ARG A 41 7.44 2.83 -9.78
N VAL A 42 7.64 2.51 -8.50
CA VAL A 42 7.08 3.30 -7.40
C VAL A 42 7.59 4.74 -7.44
N ARG A 43 8.88 4.95 -7.68
CA ARG A 43 9.44 6.31 -7.86
C ARG A 43 8.78 7.07 -9.01
N GLN A 44 8.60 6.43 -10.17
CA GLN A 44 7.96 7.03 -11.34
C GLN A 44 6.50 7.43 -11.10
N TRP A 45 5.79 6.66 -10.27
CA TRP A 45 4.44 7.04 -9.83
C TRP A 45 4.47 8.29 -8.95
N ILE A 46 5.44 8.39 -8.06
CA ILE A 46 5.58 9.55 -7.16
C ILE A 46 5.97 10.82 -7.89
N THR A 47 6.88 10.73 -8.85
CA THR A 47 7.30 11.86 -9.69
C THR A 47 6.29 12.21 -10.78
N ARG A 48 5.16 11.50 -10.86
CA ARG A 48 4.11 11.67 -11.90
C ARG A 48 4.60 11.39 -13.33
N GLU A 49 5.77 10.78 -13.49
CA GLU A 49 6.27 10.33 -14.80
C GLU A 49 5.36 9.27 -15.43
N ARG A 50 4.70 8.46 -14.59
CA ARG A 50 3.71 7.46 -15.03
C ARG A 50 2.50 7.46 -14.09
N PRO A 51 1.28 7.26 -14.62
CA PRO A 51 0.12 7.07 -13.77
C PRO A 51 0.23 5.76 -12.98
N ILE A 52 -0.35 5.75 -11.78
CA ILE A 52 -0.51 4.53 -10.98
C ILE A 52 -1.55 3.64 -11.66
N PRO A 53 -1.26 2.35 -11.93
CA PRO A 53 -2.23 1.42 -12.49
C PRO A 53 -3.45 1.26 -11.56
N ALA A 54 -4.64 1.13 -12.14
CA ALA A 54 -5.89 1.03 -11.37
C ALA A 54 -5.88 -0.16 -10.39
N GLY A 55 -5.28 -1.30 -10.78
CA GLY A 55 -5.16 -2.49 -9.94
C GLY A 55 -4.38 -2.27 -8.64
N ILE A 56 -3.41 -1.35 -8.62
CA ILE A 56 -2.60 -1.05 -7.43
C ILE A 56 -3.49 -0.52 -6.30
N ARG A 57 -4.57 0.21 -6.62
CA ARG A 57 -5.47 0.73 -5.58
C ARG A 57 -6.03 -0.39 -4.70
N ASN A 58 -6.46 -1.49 -5.32
CA ASN A 58 -7.05 -2.61 -4.60
C ASN A 58 -5.99 -3.35 -3.77
N GLU A 59 -4.78 -3.52 -4.30
CA GLU A 59 -3.65 -4.11 -3.56
C GLU A 59 -3.29 -3.28 -2.32
N ILE A 60 -3.20 -1.95 -2.45
CA ILE A 60 -2.92 -1.04 -1.33
C ILE A 60 -4.02 -1.13 -0.26
N ILE A 61 -5.29 -1.16 -0.66
CA ILE A 61 -6.42 -1.31 0.29
C ILE A 61 -6.32 -2.62 1.06
N LEU A 62 -5.98 -3.73 0.38
CA LEU A 62 -5.81 -5.03 1.03
C LEU A 62 -4.65 -5.02 2.03
N LEU A 63 -3.51 -4.44 1.66
CA LEU A 63 -2.35 -4.30 2.56
C LEU A 63 -2.69 -3.47 3.81
N LEU A 64 -3.42 -2.36 3.65
CA LEU A 64 -3.84 -1.51 4.77
C LEU A 64 -4.80 -2.23 5.73
N LYS A 65 -5.79 -2.94 5.19
CA LYS A 65 -6.73 -3.74 5.99
C LYS A 65 -5.99 -4.83 6.77
N GLU A 66 -5.07 -5.52 6.11
CA GLU A 66 -4.28 -6.58 6.72
C GLU A 66 -3.37 -6.04 7.84
N LYS A 67 -2.72 -4.88 7.62
CA LYS A 67 -1.93 -4.23 8.68
C LYS A 67 -2.81 -3.84 9.87
N SER A 68 -3.97 -3.23 9.62
CA SER A 68 -4.92 -2.84 10.68
C SER A 68 -5.34 -4.05 11.52
N ARG A 69 -5.75 -5.14 10.87
CA ARG A 69 -6.15 -6.39 11.52
C ARG A 69 -5.04 -6.94 12.42
N LYS A 70 -3.81 -7.07 11.88
CA LYS A 70 -2.66 -7.56 12.64
C LYS A 70 -2.30 -6.67 13.83
N SER A 71 -2.40 -5.35 13.66
CA SER A 71 -2.13 -4.40 14.75
C SER A 71 -3.14 -4.56 15.90
N VAL A 72 -4.43 -4.71 15.58
CA VAL A 72 -5.49 -4.92 16.58
C VAL A 72 -5.32 -6.27 17.27
N GLU A 73 -5.14 -7.35 16.51
CA GLU A 73 -4.93 -8.70 17.06
C GLU A 73 -3.73 -8.75 18.03
N TYR A 74 -2.65 -8.04 17.72
CA TYR A 74 -1.49 -7.99 18.59
C TYR A 74 -1.73 -7.12 19.83
N ALA A 75 -2.46 -6.01 19.71
CA ALA A 75 -2.84 -5.21 20.87
C ALA A 75 -3.72 -6.01 21.84
N ASP A 76 -4.75 -6.70 21.33
CA ASP A 76 -5.63 -7.57 22.12
C ASP A 76 -4.85 -8.70 22.81
N TYR A 77 -3.86 -9.28 22.11
CA TYR A 77 -2.98 -10.29 22.69
C TYR A 77 -2.18 -9.73 23.88
N LEU A 78 -1.62 -8.51 23.75
CA LEU A 78 -0.86 -7.89 24.84
C LEU A 78 -1.76 -7.54 26.03
N ASP A 79 -2.97 -7.05 25.79
CA ASP A 79 -3.93 -6.70 26.85
C ASP A 79 -4.37 -7.92 27.68
N GLN A 80 -4.40 -9.12 27.08
CA GLN A 80 -4.77 -10.37 27.77
C GLN A 80 -3.63 -10.99 28.62
N GLN A 81 -2.39 -10.49 28.52
CA GLN A 81 -1.25 -11.02 29.28
C GLN A 81 -1.01 -10.30 30.63
N PHE A 82 -1.85 -9.32 30.96
CA PHE A 82 -1.83 -8.58 32.23
C PHE A 82 -3.12 -8.78 33.02
#